data_AF-H0QRT6-F1
#
_entry.id   AF-H0QRT6-F1
#
_cell.length_a   1.000
_cell.length_b   1.000
_cell.length_c   1.000
_cell.angle_alpha   90.00
_cell.angle_beta   90.00
_cell.angle_gamma   90.00
#
_symmetry.space_group_name_H-M   'P 1'
#
loop_
_entity.id
_entity.type
_entity.pdbx_description
1 polymer ?
#
loop_
_entity_poly.entity_id
_entity_poly.type
_entity_poly.pdbx_seq_one_letter_code
_entity_poly.pdbx_strand_id
1 'polypeptide(L)'
;MLTDIGFRYAEGLRTGEDIEATLKLWFRSGPVCYPYGSPAYHQTDDSGAGRVTSSLSNLADEFRWLERLLGSEWLQQAQVAERRAVALKVLRVHGIGALLRRAGASGVPDDALWNEAERAYWSDISSRLYAFAGGSLPELSRRDAELTQAAAAAADVQSLRTAVERHRAAGRLGDLVPASPAAILSRDSVLRHYLTERLRARAGVFSRS
;
A
#
# COMPACT_ATOMS: atom_id res chain seq x y z
N MET A 1 14.36 16.40 18.50
CA MET A 1 14.20 14.92 18.51
C MET A 1 13.14 14.37 17.53
N LEU A 2 12.24 15.16 16.94
CA LEU A 2 11.50 14.80 15.70
C LEU A 2 11.85 15.78 14.55
N THR A 3 12.00 17.05 14.89
CA THR A 3 12.55 18.10 14.03
C THR A 3 13.99 17.81 13.57
N ASP A 4 14.81 17.24 14.44
CA ASP A 4 16.24 16.98 14.16
C ASP A 4 16.46 15.86 13.14
N ILE A 5 15.45 15.00 12.94
CA ILE A 5 15.41 13.98 11.86
C ILE A 5 14.54 14.44 10.68
N GLY A 6 14.14 15.71 10.65
CA GLY A 6 13.39 16.31 9.55
C GLY A 6 11.93 15.85 9.42
N PHE A 7 11.30 15.38 10.50
CA PHE A 7 9.89 14.98 10.48
C PHE A 7 9.00 16.21 10.32
N ARG A 8 8.39 16.35 9.14
CA ARG A 8 7.37 17.36 8.82
C ARG A 8 6.34 16.76 7.88
N TYR A 9 5.08 17.13 8.04
CA TYR A 9 4.05 16.80 7.05
C TYR A 9 4.34 17.55 5.75
N ALA A 10 4.14 16.87 4.63
CA ALA A 10 4.32 17.50 3.32
C ALA A 10 3.13 18.43 3.03
N GLU A 11 3.40 19.73 2.96
CA GLU A 11 2.40 20.75 2.70
C GLU A 11 1.83 20.67 1.27
N GLY A 12 0.56 21.04 1.10
CA GLY A 12 -0.12 21.07 -0.19
C GLY A 12 -0.54 19.70 -0.73
N LEU A 13 -0.52 18.66 0.10
CA LEU A 13 -1.08 17.34 -0.23
C LEU A 13 -2.42 17.15 0.49
N ARG A 14 -3.41 16.65 -0.25
CA ARG A 14 -4.71 16.29 0.30
C ARG A 14 -4.67 14.94 1.04
N THR A 15 -3.79 14.05 0.60
CA THR A 15 -3.60 12.71 1.17
C THR A 15 -2.14 12.29 1.06
N GLY A 16 -1.65 11.55 2.05
CA GLY A 16 -0.30 10.95 2.03
C GLY A 16 0.80 11.89 2.50
N GLU A 17 0.44 12.97 3.18
CA GLU A 17 1.35 13.96 3.77
C GLU A 17 2.26 13.39 4.86
N ASP A 18 1.85 12.27 5.49
CA ASP A 18 2.51 11.58 6.58
C ASP A 18 3.42 10.42 6.11
N ILE A 19 3.30 9.99 4.85
CA ILE A 19 3.94 8.78 4.34
C ILE A 19 5.47 8.89 4.37
N GLU A 20 6.04 9.96 3.80
CA GLU A 20 7.49 10.12 3.76
C GLU A 20 8.07 10.20 5.18
N ALA A 21 7.40 10.97 6.05
CA ALA A 21 7.84 11.18 7.41
C ALA A 21 7.81 9.86 8.22
N THR A 22 6.75 9.05 8.04
CA THR A 22 6.64 7.72 8.65
C THR A 22 7.68 6.74 8.12
N LEU A 23 7.97 6.77 6.81
CA LEU A 23 9.02 5.94 6.22
C LEU A 23 10.41 6.33 6.73
N LYS A 24 10.70 7.62 6.90
CA LYS A 24 11.95 8.08 7.52
C LYS A 24 12.09 7.57 8.95
N LEU A 25 11.03 7.64 9.76
CA LEU A 25 11.04 7.04 11.10
C LEU A 25 11.38 5.55 11.00
N TRP A 26 10.65 4.79 10.17
CA TRP A 26 10.84 3.36 10.04
C TRP A 26 12.28 2.95 9.65
N PHE A 27 12.90 3.67 8.70
CA PHE A 27 14.21 3.30 8.17
C PHE A 27 15.40 4.01 8.84
N ARG A 28 15.17 5.09 9.59
CA ARG A 28 16.24 5.98 10.07
C ARG A 28 16.16 6.35 11.56
N SER A 29 15.05 6.10 12.27
CA SER A 29 14.93 6.51 13.70
C SER A 29 15.45 5.50 14.72
N GLY A 30 16.14 4.44 14.30
CA GLY A 30 16.61 3.39 15.20
C GLY A 30 15.53 2.35 15.53
N PRO A 31 15.62 1.65 16.68
CA PRO A 31 14.70 0.57 17.03
C PRO A 31 13.24 1.03 17.11
N VAL A 32 12.35 0.35 16.40
CA VAL A 32 10.90 0.54 16.49
C VAL A 32 10.32 -0.49 17.47
N CYS A 33 9.71 -0.01 18.55
CA CYS A 33 9.06 -0.85 19.55
C CYS A 33 7.55 -0.89 19.32
N TYR A 34 6.98 -2.09 19.26
CA TYR A 34 5.54 -2.28 19.29
C TYR A 34 5.12 -2.71 20.70
N PRO A 35 4.32 -1.91 21.43
CA PRO A 35 3.98 -2.20 22.82
C PRO A 35 2.88 -3.28 22.90
N TYR A 36 3.31 -4.53 22.77
CA TYR A 36 2.43 -5.69 22.91
C TYR A 36 1.68 -5.66 24.25
N GLY A 37 0.35 -5.72 24.21
CA GLY A 37 -0.52 -5.74 25.40
C GLY A 37 -1.07 -4.38 25.87
N SER A 38 -0.58 -3.28 25.31
CA SER A 38 -1.17 -1.95 25.54
C SER A 38 -2.56 -1.82 24.91
N PRO A 39 -3.43 -0.94 25.45
CA PRO A 39 -4.70 -0.63 24.80
C PRO A 39 -4.49 -0.22 23.34
N ALA A 40 -5.33 -0.72 22.44
CA ALA A 40 -5.31 -0.30 21.06
C ALA A 40 -5.62 1.21 20.97
N TYR A 41 -5.01 1.87 19.99
CA TYR A 41 -5.43 3.22 19.63
C TYR A 41 -6.90 3.18 19.19
N HIS A 42 -7.75 3.92 19.89
CA HIS A 42 -9.16 4.03 19.55
C HIS A 42 -9.35 5.14 18.53
N GLN A 43 -9.37 4.76 17.25
CA GLN A 43 -9.73 5.69 16.19
C GLN A 43 -11.23 5.96 16.27
N THR A 44 -11.61 7.21 16.54
CA THR A 44 -13.01 7.64 16.50
C THR A 44 -13.38 8.06 15.08
N ASP A 45 -14.59 7.72 14.63
CA ASP A 45 -15.10 8.06 13.29
C ASP A 45 -15.81 9.43 13.28
N ASP A 46 -15.52 10.27 14.28
CA ASP A 46 -16.17 11.55 14.57
C ASP A 46 -15.96 12.60 13.46
N SER A 47 -15.18 12.27 12.44
CA SER A 47 -14.92 13.11 11.26
C SER A 47 -16.11 13.19 10.29
N GLY A 48 -17.14 12.33 10.45
CA GLY A 48 -18.36 12.34 9.65
C GLY A 48 -18.10 12.23 8.14
N ALA A 49 -19.00 12.80 7.33
CA ALA A 49 -18.92 12.81 5.86
C ALA A 49 -17.72 13.62 5.29
N GLY A 50 -16.96 14.32 6.14
CA GLY A 50 -15.79 15.13 5.77
C GLY A 50 -14.45 14.38 5.81
N ARG A 51 -14.45 13.06 6.00
CA ARG A 51 -13.22 12.25 6.03
C ARG A 51 -12.51 12.35 4.68
N VAL A 52 -11.36 13.05 4.64
CA VAL A 52 -10.60 13.31 3.41
C VAL A 52 -10.17 12.01 2.69
N THR A 53 -10.03 10.90 3.43
CA THR A 53 -9.68 9.59 2.86
C THR A 53 -10.82 8.89 2.11
N SER A 54 -12.07 9.37 2.16
CA SER A 54 -13.21 8.76 1.44
C SER A 54 -13.62 9.51 0.17
N SER A 55 -13.14 10.73 -0.05
CA SER A 55 -13.39 11.47 -1.28
C SER A 55 -12.53 10.93 -2.43
N LEU A 56 -13.18 10.37 -3.45
CA LEU A 56 -12.51 9.92 -4.67
C LEU A 56 -12.00 11.13 -5.46
N SER A 57 -10.72 11.10 -5.78
CA SER A 57 -10.06 12.00 -6.74
C SER A 57 -9.53 11.13 -7.88
N ASN A 58 -9.17 11.72 -9.02
CA ASN A 58 -8.45 11.00 -10.07
C ASN A 58 -7.13 10.41 -9.49
N LEU A 59 -6.60 9.36 -10.11
CA LEU A 59 -5.41 8.65 -9.59
C LEU A 59 -4.21 9.60 -9.51
N ALA A 60 -4.06 10.52 -10.47
CA ALA A 60 -2.95 11.45 -10.51
C ALA A 60 -2.90 12.36 -9.28
N ASP A 61 -4.04 12.89 -8.85
CA ASP A 61 -4.16 13.71 -7.65
C ASP A 61 -3.97 12.89 -6.38
N GLU A 62 -4.54 11.68 -6.34
CA GLU A 62 -4.44 10.76 -5.21
C GLU A 62 -2.99 10.29 -4.96
N PHE A 63 -2.20 10.11 -6.02
CA PHE A 63 -0.81 9.67 -5.97
C PHE A 63 0.21 10.81 -6.13
N ARG A 64 -0.21 12.08 -6.09
CA ARG A 64 0.70 13.23 -6.18
C ARG A 64 1.83 13.19 -5.15
N TRP A 65 1.56 12.65 -3.95
CA TRP A 65 2.57 12.44 -2.90
C TRP A 65 3.66 11.44 -3.32
N LEU A 66 3.33 10.48 -4.19
CA LEU A 66 4.27 9.44 -4.62
C LEU A 66 5.39 10.04 -5.47
N GLU A 67 5.10 11.06 -6.28
CA GLU A 67 6.12 11.73 -7.09
C GLU A 67 7.18 12.39 -6.20
N ARG A 68 6.73 13.09 -5.15
CA ARG A 68 7.62 13.70 -4.15
C ARG A 68 8.41 12.63 -3.40
N LEU A 69 7.75 11.54 -3.00
CA LEU A 69 8.39 10.45 -2.29
C LEU A 69 9.49 9.80 -3.14
N LEU A 70 9.17 9.41 -4.38
CA LEU A 70 10.13 8.80 -5.30
C LEU A 70 11.25 9.76 -5.66
N GLY A 71 11.00 11.08 -5.73
CA GLY A 71 12.02 12.09 -5.97
C GLY A 71 12.87 12.47 -4.75
N SER A 72 12.54 11.98 -3.55
CA SER A 72 13.23 12.38 -2.33
C SER A 72 14.68 11.87 -2.29
N GLU A 73 15.61 12.75 -1.94
CA GLU A 73 17.05 12.47 -1.99
C GLU A 73 17.43 11.23 -1.14
N TRP A 74 16.86 11.12 0.05
CA TRP A 74 17.15 10.03 0.97
C TRP A 74 16.68 8.66 0.45
N LEU A 75 15.58 8.61 -0.33
CA LEU A 75 15.12 7.36 -0.97
C LEU A 75 15.91 7.04 -2.24
N GLN A 76 16.33 8.06 -2.99
CA GLN A 76 17.23 7.86 -4.13
C GLN A 76 18.56 7.26 -3.68
N GLN A 77 19.07 7.68 -2.51
CA GLN A 77 20.28 7.16 -1.88
C GLN A 77 20.06 5.87 -1.06
N ALA A 78 18.80 5.45 -0.85
CA ALA A 78 18.48 4.25 -0.07
C ALA A 78 18.96 2.97 -0.75
N GLN A 79 19.21 1.92 0.05
CA GLN A 79 19.59 0.62 -0.50
C GLN A 79 18.46 0.02 -1.34
N VAL A 80 18.80 -0.78 -2.35
CA VAL A 80 17.81 -1.43 -3.24
C VAL A 80 16.76 -2.21 -2.44
N ALA A 81 17.15 -2.86 -1.34
CA ALA A 81 16.23 -3.60 -0.47
C ALA A 81 15.19 -2.69 0.21
N GLU A 82 15.57 -1.47 0.60
CA GLU A 82 14.66 -0.48 1.18
C GLU A 82 13.70 0.05 0.12
N ARG A 83 14.21 0.40 -1.06
CA ARG A 83 13.39 0.84 -2.19
C ARG A 83 12.36 -0.20 -2.60
N ARG A 84 12.75 -1.48 -2.63
CA ARG A 84 11.85 -2.63 -2.85
C ARG A 84 10.75 -2.72 -1.81
N ALA A 85 11.09 -2.60 -0.53
CA ALA A 85 10.11 -2.65 0.56
C ALA A 85 9.12 -1.47 0.48
N VAL A 86 9.61 -0.26 0.19
CA VAL A 86 8.76 0.92 -0.02
C VAL A 86 7.84 0.71 -1.22
N ALA A 87 8.37 0.31 -2.38
CA ALA A 87 7.58 0.10 -3.57
C ALA A 87 6.48 -0.95 -3.38
N LEU A 88 6.81 -2.06 -2.72
CA LEU A 88 5.83 -3.08 -2.35
C LEU A 88 4.74 -2.53 -1.42
N LYS A 89 5.12 -1.77 -0.39
CA LYS A 89 4.19 -1.19 0.57
C LYS A 89 3.24 -0.20 -0.12
N VAL A 90 3.77 0.66 -0.99
CA VAL A 90 3.00 1.61 -1.79
C VAL A 90 1.97 0.86 -2.63
N LEU A 91 2.40 -0.12 -3.41
CA LEU A 91 1.51 -0.87 -4.29
C LEU A 91 0.44 -1.63 -3.50
N ARG A 92 0.82 -2.32 -2.42
CA ARG A 92 -0.07 -3.16 -1.62
C ARG A 92 -1.10 -2.38 -0.82
N VAL A 93 -0.73 -1.25 -0.23
CA VAL A 93 -1.62 -0.47 0.64
C VAL A 93 -2.36 0.60 -0.16
N HIS A 94 -1.63 1.41 -0.91
CA HIS A 94 -2.20 2.54 -1.62
C HIS A 94 -2.73 2.12 -3.00
N GLY A 95 -1.97 1.34 -3.76
CA GLY A 95 -2.37 0.86 -5.08
C GLY A 95 -3.61 -0.01 -5.05
N ILE A 96 -3.55 -1.16 -4.38
CA ILE A 96 -4.71 -2.07 -4.23
C ILE A 96 -5.90 -1.34 -3.58
N GLY A 97 -5.65 -0.54 -2.54
CA GLY A 97 -6.70 0.26 -1.90
C GLY A 97 -7.41 1.22 -2.86
N ALA A 98 -6.67 1.87 -3.75
CA ALA A 98 -7.22 2.81 -4.75
C ALA A 98 -8.11 2.10 -5.77
N LEU A 99 -7.71 0.90 -6.23
CA LEU A 99 -8.51 0.08 -7.15
C LEU A 99 -9.81 -0.41 -6.48
N LEU A 100 -9.72 -0.88 -5.24
CA LEU A 100 -10.88 -1.34 -4.47
C LEU A 100 -11.89 -0.21 -4.22
N ARG A 101 -11.42 1.00 -3.90
CA ARG A 101 -12.28 2.17 -3.70
C ARG A 101 -13.02 2.56 -4.97
N ARG A 102 -12.34 2.61 -6.13
CA ARG A 102 -12.95 2.93 -7.43
C ARG A 102 -14.03 1.92 -7.82
N ALA A 103 -13.72 0.62 -7.72
CA ALA A 103 -14.69 -0.42 -8.04
C ALA A 103 -15.91 -0.42 -7.12
N GLY A 104 -15.72 -0.07 -5.83
CA GLY A 104 -16.79 -0.01 -4.83
C GLY A 104 -17.56 1.32 -4.78
N ALA A 105 -17.17 2.31 -5.57
CA ALA A 105 -17.80 3.62 -5.58
C ALA A 105 -19.20 3.56 -6.21
N SER A 106 -20.14 4.27 -5.60
CA SER A 106 -21.50 4.46 -6.10
C SER A 106 -21.85 5.95 -6.12
N GLY A 107 -22.77 6.35 -7.00
CA GLY A 107 -23.20 7.74 -7.14
C GLY A 107 -22.19 8.67 -7.85
N VAL A 108 -21.11 8.10 -8.41
CA VAL A 108 -20.14 8.80 -9.27
C VAL A 108 -20.26 8.21 -10.69
N PRO A 109 -20.22 9.04 -11.75
CA PRO A 109 -20.20 8.54 -13.12
C PRO A 109 -19.06 7.54 -13.38
N ASP A 110 -19.36 6.47 -14.10
CA ASP A 110 -18.44 5.35 -14.34
C ASP A 110 -17.15 5.80 -15.06
N ASP A 111 -17.25 6.78 -15.97
CA ASP A 111 -16.13 7.39 -16.69
C ASP A 111 -15.23 8.28 -15.81
N ALA A 112 -15.75 8.80 -14.70
CA ALA A 112 -14.98 9.49 -13.67
C ALA A 112 -14.22 8.52 -12.74
N LEU A 113 -14.65 7.26 -12.65
CA LEU A 113 -14.03 6.24 -11.79
C LEU A 113 -12.90 5.50 -12.49
N TRP A 114 -13.07 5.16 -13.77
CA TRP A 114 -12.06 4.48 -14.56
C TRP A 114 -12.22 4.79 -16.05
N ASN A 115 -11.20 5.41 -16.61
CA ASN A 115 -11.10 5.77 -18.02
C ASN A 115 -9.67 5.54 -18.53
N GLU A 116 -9.42 5.92 -19.79
CA GLU A 116 -8.09 5.80 -20.41
C GLU A 116 -6.99 6.48 -19.60
N ALA A 117 -7.23 7.70 -19.09
CA ALA A 117 -6.25 8.46 -18.34
C ALA A 117 -5.93 7.81 -16.99
N GLU A 118 -6.94 7.30 -16.27
CA GLU A 118 -6.74 6.55 -15.02
C GLU A 118 -5.92 5.27 -15.29
N ARG A 119 -6.23 4.52 -16.35
CA ARG A 119 -5.51 3.29 -16.71
C ARG A 119 -4.07 3.55 -17.14
N ALA A 120 -3.85 4.58 -17.95
CA ALA A 120 -2.52 5.00 -18.37
C ALA A 120 -1.68 5.41 -17.16
N TYR A 121 -2.25 6.20 -16.26
CA TYR A 121 -1.59 6.61 -15.02
C TYR A 121 -1.27 5.40 -14.11
N TRP A 122 -2.22 4.46 -13.94
CA TRP A 122 -1.98 3.22 -13.20
C TRP A 122 -0.79 2.42 -13.75
N SER A 123 -0.70 2.33 -15.07
CA SER A 123 0.39 1.64 -15.77
C SER A 123 1.73 2.36 -15.59
N ASP A 124 1.73 3.70 -15.66
CA ASP A 124 2.90 4.54 -15.40
C ASP A 124 3.43 4.36 -13.97
N ILE A 125 2.57 4.53 -12.95
CA ILE A 125 3.02 4.43 -11.56
C ILE A 125 3.52 3.02 -11.22
N SER A 126 2.89 1.98 -11.77
CA SER A 126 3.32 0.59 -11.59
C SER A 126 4.72 0.38 -12.19
N SER A 127 4.96 0.93 -13.38
CA SER A 127 6.26 0.86 -14.06
C SER A 127 7.35 1.65 -13.31
N ARG A 128 7.02 2.85 -12.83
CA ARG A 128 7.93 3.68 -12.03
C ARG A 128 8.31 3.03 -10.70
N LEU A 129 7.35 2.40 -10.02
CA LEU A 129 7.61 1.64 -8.80
C LEU A 129 8.51 0.44 -9.05
N TYR A 130 8.31 -0.27 -10.16
CA TYR A 130 9.16 -1.39 -10.57
C TYR A 130 10.59 -0.94 -10.88
N ALA A 131 10.75 0.16 -11.62
CA ALA A 131 12.05 0.76 -11.92
C ALA A 131 12.76 1.24 -10.65
N PHE A 132 12.05 1.95 -9.76
CA PHE A 132 12.56 2.42 -8.47
C PHE A 132 13.05 1.26 -7.57
N ALA A 133 12.35 0.12 -7.62
CA ALA A 133 12.72 -1.10 -6.93
C ALA A 133 13.93 -1.86 -7.55
N GLY A 134 14.57 -1.28 -8.58
CA GLY A 134 15.71 -1.88 -9.27
C GLY A 134 15.30 -3.00 -10.21
N GLY A 135 14.12 -2.90 -10.83
CA GLY A 135 13.63 -3.86 -11.83
C GLY A 135 13.13 -5.17 -11.21
N SER A 136 12.88 -5.22 -9.91
CA SER A 136 12.14 -6.32 -9.30
C SER A 136 11.48 -5.88 -8.01
N LEU A 137 10.24 -6.34 -7.80
CA LEU A 137 9.51 -6.18 -6.55
C LEU A 137 9.55 -7.49 -5.77
N PRO A 138 9.58 -7.46 -4.42
CA PRO A 138 9.19 -8.62 -3.65
C PRO A 138 7.76 -9.00 -4.04
N GLU A 139 7.45 -10.30 -4.00
CA GLU A 139 6.21 -10.77 -4.59
C GLU A 139 4.97 -10.30 -3.82
N LEU A 140 4.04 -9.71 -4.56
CA LEU A 140 2.67 -9.52 -4.11
C LEU A 140 2.00 -10.88 -3.84
N SER A 141 0.94 -10.88 -3.02
CA SER A 141 0.03 -12.02 -2.98
C SER A 141 -0.51 -12.29 -4.39
N ARG A 142 -0.84 -13.55 -4.71
CA ARG A 142 -1.30 -13.93 -6.05
C ARG A 142 -2.48 -13.05 -6.49
N ARG A 143 -3.45 -12.84 -5.59
CA ARG A 143 -4.63 -11.99 -5.89
C ARG A 143 -4.26 -10.53 -6.16
N ASP A 144 -3.28 -9.97 -5.45
CA ASP A 144 -2.90 -8.56 -5.60
C ASP A 144 -2.13 -8.37 -6.92
N ALA A 145 -1.30 -9.33 -7.30
CA ALA A 145 -0.63 -9.36 -8.60
C ALA A 145 -1.64 -9.48 -9.75
N GLU A 146 -2.58 -10.42 -9.65
CA GLU A 146 -3.67 -10.60 -10.63
C GLU A 146 -4.52 -9.32 -10.77
N LEU A 147 -4.89 -8.67 -9.66
CA LEU A 147 -5.65 -7.42 -9.68
C LEU A 147 -4.85 -6.28 -10.32
N THR A 148 -3.56 -6.15 -10.00
CA THR A 148 -2.69 -5.12 -10.58
C THR A 148 -2.60 -5.24 -12.10
N GLN A 149 -2.43 -6.47 -12.60
CA GLN A 149 -2.38 -6.77 -14.03
C GLN A 149 -3.74 -6.57 -14.70
N ALA A 150 -4.81 -7.07 -14.09
CA ALA A 150 -6.17 -6.93 -14.62
C ALA A 150 -6.61 -5.47 -14.69
N ALA A 151 -6.25 -4.63 -13.71
CA ALA A 151 -6.51 -3.20 -13.75
C ALA A 151 -5.79 -2.52 -14.91
N ALA A 152 -4.52 -2.86 -15.19
CA ALA A 152 -3.79 -2.31 -16.34
C ALA A 152 -4.43 -2.68 -17.69
N ALA A 153 -5.14 -3.81 -17.76
CA ALA A 153 -5.86 -4.27 -18.96
C ALA A 153 -7.34 -3.86 -19.01
N ALA A 154 -7.90 -3.28 -17.93
CA ALA A 154 -9.33 -2.98 -17.83
C ALA A 154 -9.70 -1.79 -18.72
N ALA A 155 -10.51 -2.03 -19.75
CA ALA A 155 -10.94 -0.99 -20.69
C ALA A 155 -11.85 0.07 -20.03
N ASP A 156 -12.65 -0.35 -19.05
CA ASP A 156 -13.66 0.45 -18.37
C ASP A 156 -13.81 0.04 -16.90
N VAL A 157 -14.66 0.77 -16.16
CA VAL A 157 -14.88 0.48 -14.73
C VAL A 157 -15.58 -0.85 -14.48
N GLN A 158 -16.36 -1.37 -15.44
CA GLN A 158 -16.98 -2.69 -15.29
C GLN A 158 -15.95 -3.81 -15.31
N SER A 159 -14.99 -3.72 -16.23
CA SER A 159 -13.83 -4.62 -16.28
C SER A 159 -13.02 -4.56 -14.99
N LEU A 160 -12.83 -3.35 -14.42
CA LEU A 160 -12.19 -3.18 -13.12
C LEU A 160 -13.01 -3.80 -11.98
N ARG A 161 -14.33 -3.62 -11.96
CA ARG A 161 -15.24 -4.21 -10.96
C ARG A 161 -15.16 -5.74 -10.98
N THR A 162 -15.20 -6.36 -12.17
CA THR A 162 -15.01 -7.81 -12.31
C THR A 162 -13.65 -8.28 -11.79
N ALA A 163 -12.57 -7.54 -12.05
CA ALA A 163 -11.25 -7.86 -11.50
C ALA A 163 -11.23 -7.81 -9.96
N VAL A 164 -11.88 -6.80 -9.38
CA VAL A 164 -12.02 -6.65 -7.92
C VAL A 164 -12.90 -7.74 -7.31
N GLU A 165 -13.96 -8.18 -7.98
CA GLU A 165 -14.77 -9.30 -7.52
C GLU A 165 -13.96 -10.61 -7.46
N ARG A 166 -13.14 -10.88 -8.48
CA ARG A 166 -12.21 -12.02 -8.46
C ARG A 166 -11.20 -11.92 -7.32
N HIS A 167 -10.65 -10.72 -7.09
CA HIS A 167 -9.74 -10.45 -5.98
C HIS A 167 -10.39 -10.77 -4.62
N ARG A 168 -11.64 -10.35 -4.42
CA ARG A 168 -12.42 -10.63 -3.20
C ARG A 168 -12.78 -12.11 -3.06
N ALA A 169 -13.02 -12.80 -4.17
CA ALA A 169 -13.36 -14.22 -4.19
C ALA A 169 -12.16 -15.16 -4.03
N ALA A 170 -10.92 -14.67 -4.13
CA ALA A 170 -9.70 -15.49 -4.14
C ALA A 170 -9.46 -16.28 -2.83
N GLY A 171 -10.15 -15.93 -1.74
CA GLY A 171 -10.13 -16.64 -0.47
C GLY A 171 -8.75 -16.68 0.19
N ARG A 172 -8.62 -17.42 1.30
CA ARG A 172 -7.40 -17.42 2.14
C ARG A 172 -6.12 -17.84 1.40
N LEU A 173 -6.21 -18.71 0.39
CA LEU A 173 -5.03 -19.14 -0.35
C LEU A 173 -4.53 -18.05 -1.30
N GLY A 174 -5.44 -17.32 -1.96
CA GLY A 174 -5.07 -16.17 -2.80
C GLY A 174 -4.43 -15.03 -2.01
N ASP A 175 -4.81 -14.88 -0.74
CA ASP A 175 -4.28 -13.87 0.19
C ASP A 175 -2.87 -14.19 0.71
N LEU A 176 -2.60 -15.48 0.96
CA LEU A 176 -1.40 -15.93 1.67
C LEU A 176 -0.29 -16.40 0.74
N VAL A 177 -0.64 -16.89 -0.45
CA VAL A 177 0.33 -17.43 -1.40
C VAL A 177 0.79 -16.32 -2.34
N PRO A 178 2.10 -16.03 -2.41
CA PRO A 178 2.64 -15.10 -3.40
C PRO A 178 2.50 -15.67 -4.82
N ALA A 179 2.59 -14.81 -5.84
CA ALA A 179 2.35 -15.21 -7.23
C ALA A 179 3.26 -16.37 -7.70
N SER A 180 4.50 -16.43 -7.23
CA SER A 180 5.40 -17.57 -7.40
C SER A 180 5.57 -18.35 -6.08
N PRO A 181 5.35 -19.67 -6.09
CA PRO A 181 5.47 -20.50 -4.89
C PRO A 181 6.86 -20.47 -4.23
N ALA A 182 7.92 -20.16 -4.99
CA ALA A 182 9.28 -20.07 -4.46
C ALA A 182 9.44 -18.91 -3.45
N ALA A 183 8.60 -17.87 -3.53
CA ALA A 183 8.66 -16.73 -2.63
C ALA A 183 7.86 -16.93 -1.33
N ILE A 184 7.22 -18.08 -1.11
CA ILE A 184 6.39 -18.37 0.08
C ILE A 184 7.17 -18.12 1.40
N LEU A 185 8.49 -18.38 1.42
CA LEU A 185 9.35 -18.21 2.60
C LEU A 185 10.17 -16.91 2.60
N SER A 186 9.97 -16.06 1.59
CA SER A 186 10.65 -14.75 1.52
C SER A 186 10.33 -13.90 2.75
N ARG A 187 11.24 -12.99 3.10
CA ARG A 187 11.07 -12.10 4.27
C ARG A 187 9.78 -11.29 4.20
N ASP A 188 9.35 -10.96 2.98
CA ASP A 188 8.21 -10.09 2.71
C ASP A 188 6.91 -10.87 2.47
N SER A 189 6.95 -12.21 2.57
CA SER A 189 5.79 -13.09 2.42
C SER A 189 4.74 -12.89 3.52
N VAL A 190 3.47 -12.80 3.11
CA VAL A 190 2.32 -12.72 3.99
C VAL A 190 2.25 -13.93 4.92
N LEU A 191 2.55 -15.13 4.41
CA LEU A 191 2.55 -16.36 5.20
C LEU A 191 3.60 -16.30 6.32
N ARG A 192 4.83 -15.88 5.99
CA ARG A 192 5.92 -15.77 6.97
C ARG A 192 5.54 -14.77 8.07
N HIS A 193 4.92 -13.65 7.71
CA HIS A 193 4.41 -12.68 8.69
C HIS A 193 3.38 -13.33 9.63
N TYR A 194 2.34 -13.99 9.10
CA TYR A 194 1.32 -14.65 9.93
C TYR A 194 1.89 -15.74 10.84
N LEU A 195 2.83 -16.56 10.33
CA LEU A 195 3.49 -17.59 11.14
C LEU A 195 4.30 -16.96 12.27
N THR A 196 5.04 -15.88 11.98
CA THR A 196 5.82 -15.15 12.99
C THR A 196 4.91 -14.57 14.06
N GLU A 197 3.82 -13.91 13.69
CA GLU A 197 2.86 -13.35 14.65
C GLU A 197 2.18 -14.45 15.48
N ARG A 198 1.83 -15.59 14.88
CA ARG A 198 1.22 -16.72 15.60
C ARG A 198 2.20 -17.38 16.59
N LEU A 199 3.48 -17.45 16.25
CA LEU A 199 4.52 -17.94 17.16
C LEU A 199 4.74 -16.97 18.32
N ARG A 200 4.79 -15.66 18.06
CA ARG A 200 4.84 -14.64 19.11
C ARG A 200 3.63 -14.73 20.05
N ALA A 201 2.44 -14.96 19.49
CA ALA A 201 1.20 -15.15 20.23
C ALA A 201 1.26 -16.35 21.18
N ARG A 202 1.77 -17.48 20.69
CA ARG A 202 1.95 -18.71 21.48
C ARG A 202 3.04 -18.60 22.54
N ALA A 203 4.08 -17.80 22.30
CA ALA A 203 5.19 -17.61 23.22
C ALA A 203 4.86 -16.73 24.44
N GLY A 204 3.59 -16.33 24.61
CA GLY A 204 3.17 -15.54 25.78
C GLY A 204 3.60 -14.08 25.75
N VAL A 205 4.07 -13.56 24.60
CA VAL A 205 4.39 -12.13 24.44
C VAL A 205 3.15 -11.24 24.69
N PHE A 206 1.95 -11.83 24.67
CA PHE A 206 0.65 -11.17 24.81
C PHE A 206 -0.05 -11.45 26.15
N SER A 207 0.53 -12.26 27.04
CA SER A 207 -0.03 -12.44 28.39
C SER A 207 0.39 -11.28 29.27
N ARG A 208 -0.59 -10.53 29.77
CA ARG A 208 -0.37 -9.52 30.81
C ARG A 208 0.20 -10.20 32.06
N SER A 209 1.40 -9.80 32.47
CA SER A 209 1.87 -9.92 33.86
C SER A 209 1.14 -8.93 34.74
#